data_AF-A0A7J3A3B1-F1
#
_entry.id   AF-A0A7J3A3B1-F1
#
_cell.length_a   1.000
_cell.length_b   1.000
_cell.length_c   1.000
_cell.angle_alpha   90.00
_cell.angle_beta   90.00
_cell.angle_gamma   90.00
#
_symmetry.space_group_name_H-M   'P 1'
#
loop_
_entity.id
_entity.type
_entity.pdbx_description
1 polymer ?
#
loop_
_entity_poly.entity_id
_entity_poly.type
_entity_poly.pdbx_seq_one_letter_code
_entity_poly.pdbx_strand_id
1 'polypeptide(L)'
;MPRKITFYASEDELSSKLIKILNGLIREIKDTAKTSSRDMWPAFAITTVKITLPSTLGIREELECEIWTSPKNYEEVLKTKFGLAGVPAVKIGDNIFVGENAVGIASDLHTLLTANKYTNAEQILYHLATTAKSLAETQVEEAKKEIELREAPVTSVFRQTIREKLSSLEKLHMEKKIDEETYRKMKKTYEELLGGT
;
A
#
# COMPACT_ATOMS: atom_id res chain seq x y z
N MET A 1 -0.87 -12.60 22.86
CA MET A 1 -1.72 -12.39 21.65
C MET A 1 -1.80 -13.68 20.84
N PRO A 2 -2.73 -13.88 19.88
CA PRO A 2 -2.62 -15.01 18.96
C PRO A 2 -1.30 -14.90 18.18
N ARG A 3 -0.42 -15.89 18.33
CA ARG A 3 0.91 -15.97 17.69
C ARG A 3 0.77 -16.40 16.24
N LYS A 4 -0.02 -15.64 15.48
CA LYS A 4 -0.50 -16.01 14.17
C LYS A 4 -0.36 -14.85 13.19
N ILE A 5 0.14 -15.17 12.00
CA ILE A 5 0.07 -14.34 10.82
C ILE A 5 -0.76 -15.06 9.75
N THR A 6 -1.62 -14.34 9.05
CA THR A 6 -2.50 -14.94 8.05
C THR A 6 -2.39 -14.19 6.73
N PHE A 7 -1.95 -14.88 5.69
CA PHE A 7 -1.86 -14.38 4.34
C PHE A 7 -3.09 -14.81 3.52
N TYR A 8 -3.51 -13.94 2.63
CA TYR A 8 -4.62 -14.14 1.71
C TYR A 8 -4.15 -13.85 0.29
N ALA A 9 -4.40 -14.77 -0.62
CA ALA A 9 -3.95 -14.69 -2.00
C ALA A 9 -5.03 -15.16 -2.98
N SER A 10 -5.00 -14.61 -4.18
CA SER A 10 -5.81 -15.09 -5.31
C SER A 10 -4.95 -15.26 -6.56
N GLU A 11 -5.56 -15.40 -7.73
CA GLU A 11 -4.88 -15.59 -9.01
C GLU A 11 -4.56 -14.24 -9.66
N ASP A 12 -3.60 -13.53 -9.08
CA ASP A 12 -3.02 -12.30 -9.62
C ASP A 12 -1.49 -12.31 -9.50
N GLU A 13 -0.82 -11.33 -10.12
CA GLU A 13 0.64 -11.26 -10.17
C GLU A 13 1.27 -11.08 -8.78
N LEU A 14 0.72 -10.20 -7.95
CA LEU A 14 1.23 -9.93 -6.60
C LEU A 14 0.97 -11.10 -5.67
N SER A 15 -0.20 -11.73 -5.76
CA SER A 15 -0.49 -12.98 -5.05
C SER A 15 0.46 -14.09 -5.46
N SER A 16 0.77 -14.22 -6.76
CA SER A 16 1.75 -15.20 -7.25
C SER A 16 3.15 -14.94 -6.68
N LYS A 17 3.57 -13.67 -6.59
CA LYS A 17 4.84 -13.25 -5.97
C LYS A 17 4.86 -13.58 -4.48
N LEU A 18 3.79 -13.25 -3.75
CA LEU A 18 3.63 -13.57 -2.33
C LEU A 18 3.72 -15.08 -2.08
N ILE A 19 2.99 -15.90 -2.85
CA ILE A 19 3.02 -17.35 -2.72
C ILE A 19 4.41 -17.93 -3.02
N LYS A 20 5.14 -17.39 -4.01
CA LYS A 20 6.53 -17.80 -4.28
C LYS A 20 7.43 -17.54 -3.08
N ILE A 21 7.34 -16.37 -2.45
CA ILE A 21 8.12 -16.02 -1.26
C ILE A 21 7.80 -16.98 -0.11
N LEU A 22 6.51 -17.19 0.18
CA LEU A 22 6.09 -18.07 1.28
C LEU A 22 6.50 -19.53 1.04
N ASN A 23 6.40 -20.02 -0.19
CA ASN A 23 6.88 -21.35 -0.56
C ASN A 23 8.40 -21.47 -0.45
N GLY A 24 9.15 -20.41 -0.78
CA GLY A 24 10.59 -20.33 -0.56
C GLY A 24 10.92 -20.49 0.92
N LEU A 25 10.26 -19.70 1.77
CA LEU A 25 10.39 -19.76 3.23
C LEU A 25 10.14 -21.18 3.74
N ILE A 26 8.97 -21.77 3.42
CA ILE A 26 8.58 -23.11 3.88
C ILE A 26 9.64 -24.17 3.54
N ARG A 27 10.27 -24.07 2.35
CA ARG A 27 11.34 -24.98 1.94
C ARG A 27 12.60 -24.82 2.79
N GLU A 28 12.96 -23.59 3.12
CA GLU A 28 14.15 -23.28 3.92
C GLU A 28 13.99 -23.69 5.39
N ILE A 29 12.80 -23.52 5.97
CA ILE A 29 12.52 -23.82 7.39
C ILE A 29 11.92 -25.22 7.60
N LYS A 30 11.95 -26.10 6.60
CA LYS A 30 11.28 -27.41 6.62
C LYS A 30 11.60 -28.27 7.84
N ASP A 31 12.81 -28.13 8.40
CA ASP A 31 13.29 -28.94 9.52
C ASP A 31 12.76 -28.44 10.88
N THR A 32 12.29 -27.19 10.93
CA THR A 32 11.72 -26.54 12.12
C THR A 32 10.23 -26.24 11.97
N ALA A 33 9.63 -26.55 10.82
CA ALA A 33 8.23 -26.28 10.52
C ALA A 33 7.41 -27.54 10.26
N LYS A 34 6.15 -27.52 10.70
CA LYS A 34 5.14 -28.53 10.35
C LYS A 34 4.08 -27.89 9.47
N THR A 35 3.92 -28.44 8.27
CA THR A 35 2.94 -27.96 7.29
C THR A 35 1.77 -28.91 7.19
N SER A 36 0.56 -28.34 7.12
CA SER A 36 -0.67 -29.06 6.82
C SER A 36 -1.47 -28.25 5.82
N SER A 37 -2.18 -28.92 4.92
CA SER A 37 -3.06 -28.27 3.95
C SER A 37 -4.43 -28.93 3.96
N ARG A 38 -5.48 -28.14 3.73
CA ARG A 38 -6.84 -28.62 3.56
C ARG A 38 -7.59 -27.77 2.54
N ASP A 39 -8.39 -28.44 1.73
CA ASP A 39 -9.36 -27.78 0.87
C ASP A 39 -10.61 -27.44 1.69
N MET A 40 -11.15 -26.26 1.45
CA MET A 40 -12.34 -25.73 2.08
C MET A 40 -13.35 -25.31 1.01
N TRP A 41 -14.52 -25.91 1.07
CA TRP A 41 -15.64 -25.58 0.19
C TRP A 41 -16.05 -24.09 0.36
N PRO A 42 -16.40 -23.34 -0.71
CA PRO A 42 -16.55 -23.78 -2.10
C PRO A 42 -15.27 -23.91 -2.94
N ALA A 43 -14.20 -23.18 -2.64
CA ALA A 43 -13.01 -23.15 -3.49
C ALA A 43 -11.76 -22.56 -2.80
N PHE A 44 -11.68 -22.66 -1.48
CA PHE A 44 -10.53 -22.14 -0.74
C PHE A 44 -9.55 -23.27 -0.44
N ALA A 45 -8.25 -23.00 -0.42
CA ALA A 45 -7.30 -23.87 0.23
C ALA A 45 -6.65 -23.12 1.39
N ILE A 46 -6.41 -23.83 2.49
CA ILE A 46 -5.67 -23.31 3.63
C ILE A 46 -4.44 -24.16 3.80
N THR A 47 -3.28 -23.52 3.70
CA THR A 47 -2.02 -24.09 4.18
C THR A 47 -1.68 -23.49 5.53
N THR A 48 -1.56 -24.32 6.55
CA THR A 48 -1.09 -23.92 7.89
C THR A 48 0.33 -24.42 8.10
N VAL A 49 1.23 -23.52 8.46
CA VAL A 49 2.63 -23.77 8.74
C VAL A 49 2.90 -23.39 10.19
N LYS A 50 3.18 -24.38 11.04
CA LYS A 50 3.59 -24.17 12.44
C LYS A 50 5.10 -24.18 12.53
N ILE A 51 5.69 -23.04 12.86
CA ILE A 51 7.12 -22.80 12.81
C ILE A 51 7.64 -22.79 14.24
N THR A 52 8.55 -23.71 14.56
CA THR A 52 9.22 -23.75 15.87
C THR A 52 10.36 -22.74 15.86
N LEU A 53 10.33 -21.77 16.76
CA LEU A 53 11.35 -20.74 16.88
C LEU A 53 12.56 -21.23 17.69
N PRO A 54 13.76 -20.65 17.47
CA PRO A 54 14.93 -20.92 18.29
C PRO A 54 14.65 -20.65 19.77
N SER A 55 15.06 -21.56 20.64
CA SER A 55 14.81 -21.45 22.08
C SER A 55 16.02 -20.86 22.80
N THR A 56 15.80 -19.79 23.57
CA THR A 56 16.66 -19.39 24.68
C THR A 56 16.02 -19.90 25.95
N LEU A 57 16.69 -20.83 26.67
CA LEU A 57 16.24 -21.43 27.96
C LEU A 57 15.30 -22.65 27.86
N GLY A 58 15.26 -23.36 26.72
CA GLY A 58 14.52 -24.62 26.59
C GLY A 58 13.01 -24.48 26.38
N ILE A 59 12.48 -23.26 26.47
CA ILE A 59 11.10 -22.94 26.08
C ILE A 59 11.05 -22.82 24.56
N ARG A 60 10.38 -23.75 23.89
CA ARG A 60 10.13 -23.69 22.45
C ARG A 60 8.85 -22.89 22.21
N GLU A 61 8.96 -21.85 21.41
CA GLU A 61 7.83 -21.04 20.98
C GLU A 61 7.45 -21.39 19.54
N GLU A 62 6.17 -21.29 19.22
CA GLU A 62 5.66 -21.53 17.88
C GLU A 62 5.03 -20.25 17.30
N LEU A 63 5.33 -19.99 16.02
CA LEU A 63 4.63 -19.03 15.17
C LEU A 63 3.75 -19.81 14.19
N GLU A 64 2.46 -19.50 14.16
CA GLU A 64 1.54 -20.05 13.17
C GLU A 64 1.44 -19.11 11.96
N CYS A 65 1.70 -19.63 10.77
CA CYS A 65 1.48 -18.94 9.51
C CYS A 65 0.37 -19.67 8.74
N GLU A 66 -0.74 -18.98 8.48
CA GLU A 66 -1.80 -19.48 7.60
C GLU A 66 -1.75 -18.79 6.26
N ILE A 67 -1.98 -19.55 5.19
CA ILE A 67 -2.05 -19.07 3.82
C ILE A 67 -3.38 -19.53 3.25
N TRP A 68 -4.28 -18.56 3.03
CA TRP A 68 -5.55 -18.75 2.37
C TRP A 68 -5.40 -18.42 0.90
N THR A 69 -5.70 -19.38 0.04
CA THR A 69 -5.74 -19.17 -1.42
C THR A 69 -7.16 -19.36 -1.94
N SER A 70 -7.49 -18.63 -2.99
CA SER A 70 -8.75 -18.75 -3.71
C SER A 70 -8.55 -18.55 -5.21
N PRO A 71 -9.28 -19.27 -6.08
CA PRO A 71 -9.37 -18.94 -7.50
C PRO A 71 -9.91 -17.52 -7.71
N LYS A 72 -9.60 -16.90 -8.86
CA LYS A 72 -9.96 -15.48 -9.11
C LYS A 72 -11.45 -15.20 -8.95
N ASN A 73 -12.30 -16.12 -9.41
CA ASN A 73 -13.76 -16.00 -9.33
C ASN A 73 -14.33 -16.06 -7.91
N TYR A 74 -13.51 -16.42 -6.90
CA TYR A 74 -13.88 -16.43 -5.49
C TYR A 74 -13.19 -15.32 -4.67
N GLU A 75 -12.45 -14.41 -5.31
CA GLU A 75 -11.72 -13.33 -4.64
C GLU A 75 -12.66 -12.43 -3.82
N GLU A 76 -13.79 -12.00 -4.39
CA GLU A 76 -14.75 -11.15 -3.67
C GLU A 76 -15.39 -11.88 -2.47
N VAL A 77 -15.55 -13.20 -2.55
CA VAL A 77 -16.01 -14.01 -1.42
C VAL A 77 -14.93 -14.05 -0.33
N LEU A 78 -13.65 -14.19 -0.71
CA LEU A 78 -12.52 -14.13 0.22
C LEU A 78 -12.46 -12.78 0.93
N LYS A 79 -12.54 -11.68 0.16
CA LYS A 79 -12.51 -10.31 0.68
C LYS A 79 -13.65 -10.06 1.66
N THR A 80 -14.87 -10.43 1.28
CA THR A 80 -16.06 -10.25 2.12
C THR A 80 -15.96 -11.06 3.41
N LYS A 81 -15.55 -12.33 3.32
CA LYS A 81 -15.44 -13.23 4.48
C LYS A 81 -14.46 -12.74 5.54
N PHE A 82 -13.38 -12.08 5.12
CA PHE A 82 -12.29 -11.66 6.01
C PHE A 82 -12.18 -10.13 6.18
N GLY A 83 -13.11 -9.36 5.60
CA GLY A 83 -13.09 -7.89 5.67
C GLY A 83 -11.86 -7.27 5.00
N LEU A 84 -11.40 -7.85 3.87
CA LEU A 84 -10.20 -7.38 3.17
C LEU A 84 -10.54 -6.28 2.18
N ALA A 85 -9.78 -5.18 2.21
CA ALA A 85 -9.91 -4.10 1.24
C ALA A 85 -9.34 -4.48 -0.16
N GLY A 86 -8.48 -5.49 -0.23
CA GLY A 86 -7.84 -5.96 -1.46
C GLY A 86 -7.08 -7.27 -1.24
N VAL A 87 -6.59 -7.87 -2.33
CA VAL A 87 -5.79 -9.11 -2.35
C VAL A 87 -4.60 -8.89 -3.29
N PRO A 88 -3.39 -9.39 -2.98
CA PRO A 88 -3.02 -10.14 -1.78
C PRO A 88 -3.12 -9.31 -0.50
N ALA A 89 -3.28 -9.98 0.64
CA ALA A 89 -3.34 -9.34 1.95
C ALA A 89 -2.63 -10.16 3.02
N VAL A 90 -2.29 -9.50 4.11
CA VAL A 90 -1.79 -10.14 5.33
C VAL A 90 -2.43 -9.50 6.55
N LYS A 91 -2.82 -10.35 7.49
CA LYS A 91 -3.36 -9.98 8.79
C LYS A 91 -2.36 -10.31 9.90
N ILE A 92 -2.04 -9.30 10.70
CA ILE A 92 -1.19 -9.40 11.90
C ILE A 92 -1.96 -8.77 13.07
N GLY A 93 -2.44 -9.60 14.00
CA GLY A 93 -3.37 -9.14 15.03
C GLY A 93 -4.64 -8.56 14.39
N ASP A 94 -4.96 -7.31 14.71
CA ASP A 94 -6.11 -6.58 14.16
C ASP A 94 -5.78 -5.75 12.90
N ASN A 95 -4.50 -5.70 12.50
CA ASN A 95 -4.06 -4.92 11.35
C ASN A 95 -4.10 -5.78 10.08
N ILE A 96 -4.58 -5.18 8.98
CA ILE A 96 -4.62 -5.79 7.65
C ILE A 96 -3.83 -4.90 6.68
N PHE A 97 -2.89 -5.50 5.95
CA PHE A 97 -2.09 -4.85 4.92
C PHE A 97 -2.36 -5.52 3.58
N VAL A 98 -2.40 -4.75 2.50
CA VAL A 98 -2.81 -5.23 1.16
C VAL A 98 -1.76 -4.91 0.09
N GLY A 99 -1.82 -5.61 -1.04
CA GLY A 99 -0.97 -5.36 -2.22
C GLY A 99 0.51 -5.55 -1.93
N GLU A 100 1.34 -4.62 -2.39
CA GLU A 100 2.80 -4.67 -2.19
C GLU A 100 3.22 -4.67 -0.71
N ASN A 101 2.43 -4.06 0.18
CA ASN A 101 2.72 -4.13 1.62
C ASN A 101 2.62 -5.57 2.15
N ALA A 102 1.65 -6.35 1.67
CA ALA A 102 1.53 -7.76 2.03
C ALA A 102 2.71 -8.59 1.50
N VAL A 103 3.16 -8.30 0.28
CA VAL A 103 4.34 -8.93 -0.32
C VAL A 103 5.61 -8.57 0.45
N GLY A 104 5.79 -7.30 0.81
CA GLY A 104 6.92 -6.82 1.62
C GLY A 104 6.97 -7.51 2.98
N ILE A 105 5.85 -7.60 3.68
CA ILE A 105 5.75 -8.33 4.96
C ILE A 105 6.12 -9.81 4.80
N ALA A 106 5.72 -10.47 3.71
CA ALA A 106 6.11 -11.85 3.44
C ALA A 106 7.63 -11.98 3.26
N SER A 107 8.26 -11.03 2.57
CA SER A 107 9.72 -10.96 2.36
C SER A 107 10.48 -10.70 3.67
N ASP A 108 9.95 -9.81 4.51
CA ASP A 108 10.54 -9.52 5.81
C ASP A 108 10.41 -10.74 6.74
N LEU A 109 9.23 -11.36 6.80
CA LEU A 109 9.01 -12.59 7.56
C LEU A 109 9.99 -13.68 7.13
N HIS A 110 10.19 -13.85 5.81
CA HIS A 110 11.16 -14.78 5.27
C HIS A 110 12.56 -14.50 5.84
N THR A 111 13.03 -13.26 5.72
CA THR A 111 14.34 -12.84 6.19
C THR A 111 14.52 -13.04 7.70
N LEU A 112 13.50 -12.71 8.50
CA LEU A 112 13.56 -12.82 9.95
C LEU A 112 13.69 -14.27 10.43
N LEU A 113 12.93 -15.17 9.80
CA LEU A 113 12.92 -16.58 10.16
C LEU A 113 14.18 -17.31 9.67
N THR A 114 14.68 -16.99 8.47
CA THR A 114 15.87 -17.66 7.93
C THR A 114 17.15 -17.16 8.58
N ALA A 115 17.19 -15.89 9.00
CA ALA A 115 18.30 -15.34 9.77
C ALA A 115 18.28 -15.77 11.25
N ASN A 116 17.25 -16.48 11.73
CA ASN A 116 17.08 -16.91 13.13
C ASN A 116 17.26 -15.75 14.14
N LYS A 117 16.85 -14.53 13.77
CA LYS A 117 17.12 -13.31 14.55
C LYS A 117 16.28 -13.19 15.82
N TYR A 118 15.13 -13.85 15.86
CA TYR A 118 14.18 -13.74 16.96
C TYR A 118 13.84 -15.11 17.54
N THR A 119 13.71 -15.16 18.86
CA THR A 119 13.33 -16.35 19.62
C THR A 119 11.87 -16.33 20.08
N ASN A 120 11.15 -15.23 19.80
CA ASN A 120 9.81 -14.96 20.28
C ASN A 120 8.88 -14.53 19.12
N ALA A 121 7.70 -15.14 19.03
CA ALA A 121 6.73 -14.87 17.97
C ALA A 121 6.13 -13.47 18.08
N GLU A 122 5.91 -12.96 19.30
CA GLU A 122 5.39 -11.61 19.52
C GLU A 122 6.39 -10.55 19.04
N GLN A 123 7.70 -10.77 19.21
CA GLN A 123 8.72 -9.85 18.68
C GLN A 123 8.71 -9.81 17.15
N ILE A 124 8.57 -10.98 16.50
CA ILE A 124 8.46 -11.07 15.04
C ILE A 124 7.21 -10.31 14.56
N LEU A 125 6.04 -10.62 15.14
CA LEU A 125 4.77 -10.00 14.73
C LEU A 125 4.76 -8.49 14.98
N TYR A 126 5.30 -8.04 16.11
CA TYR A 126 5.45 -6.62 16.42
C TYR A 126 6.37 -5.91 15.42
N HIS A 127 7.53 -6.50 15.11
CA HIS A 127 8.45 -5.95 14.11
C HIS A 127 7.76 -5.82 12.74
N LEU A 128 7.10 -6.88 12.27
CA LEU A 128 6.40 -6.86 10.98
C LEU A 128 5.28 -5.81 10.94
N ALA A 129 4.46 -5.73 11.99
CA ALA A 129 3.36 -4.76 12.05
C ALA A 129 3.86 -3.30 12.09
N THR A 130 4.93 -3.03 12.86
CA THR A 130 5.49 -1.68 13.00
C THR A 130 6.20 -1.22 11.73
N THR A 131 7.03 -2.08 11.12
CA THR A 131 7.71 -1.79 9.85
C THR A 131 6.70 -1.52 8.74
N ALA A 132 5.66 -2.36 8.63
CA ALA A 132 4.62 -2.20 7.61
C ALA A 132 3.80 -0.90 7.80
N LYS A 133 3.50 -0.53 9.05
CA LYS A 133 2.78 0.72 9.34
C LYS A 133 3.63 1.95 8.95
N SER A 134 4.90 1.95 9.31
CA SER A 134 5.83 3.03 8.94
C SER A 134 5.98 3.18 7.42
N LEU A 135 6.07 2.07 6.69
CA LEU A 135 6.11 2.06 5.23
C LEU A 135 4.81 2.58 4.60
N ALA A 136 3.66 2.19 5.14
CA ALA A 136 2.36 2.66 4.66
C ALA A 136 2.19 4.18 4.91
N GLU A 137 2.61 4.67 6.08
CA GLU A 137 2.60 6.10 6.40
C GLU A 137 3.52 6.90 5.47
N THR A 138 4.71 6.37 5.17
CA THR A 138 5.67 7.00 4.24
C THR A 138 5.11 7.05 2.82
N GLN A 139 4.51 5.97 2.32
CA GLN A 139 3.89 5.93 0.98
C GLN A 139 2.74 6.92 0.85
N VAL A 140 1.91 7.08 1.89
CA VAL A 140 0.84 8.08 1.91
C VAL A 140 1.42 9.50 1.84
N GLU A 141 2.50 9.77 2.57
CA GLU A 141 3.13 11.08 2.59
C GLU A 141 3.83 11.41 1.27
N GLU A 142 4.45 10.43 0.62
CA GLU A 142 5.03 10.57 -0.71
C GLU A 142 3.96 10.78 -1.78
N ALA A 143 2.84 10.05 -1.73
CA ALA A 143 1.71 10.23 -2.64
C ALA A 143 1.08 11.63 -2.48
N LYS A 144 0.95 12.13 -1.25
CA LYS A 144 0.50 13.51 -1.00
C LYS A 144 1.46 14.54 -1.59
N LYS A 145 2.77 14.37 -1.40
CA LYS A 145 3.78 15.24 -2.01
C LYS A 145 3.70 15.21 -3.54
N GLU A 146 3.46 14.05 -4.15
CA GLU A 146 3.31 13.94 -5.60
C GLU A 146 2.03 14.65 -6.11
N ILE A 147 0.94 14.61 -5.35
CA ILE A 147 -0.29 15.35 -5.66
C ILE A 147 -0.04 16.86 -5.53
N GLU A 148 0.58 17.33 -4.45
CA GLU A 148 0.95 18.74 -4.26
C GLU A 148 1.88 19.24 -5.37
N LEU A 149 2.84 18.42 -5.80
CA LEU A 149 3.75 18.73 -6.91
C LEU A 149 3.06 18.78 -8.27
N ARG A 150 1.93 18.08 -8.47
CA ARG A 150 1.14 18.14 -9.72
C ARG A 150 0.21 19.34 -9.78
N GLU A 151 -0.25 19.86 -8.64
CA GLU A 151 -1.12 21.05 -8.58
C GLU A 151 -0.33 22.38 -8.69
N ALA A 152 0.93 22.40 -8.29
CA ALA A 152 1.81 23.57 -8.38
C ALA A 152 2.12 24.08 -9.82
N PRO A 153 2.42 23.23 -10.83
CA PRO A 153 2.74 23.72 -12.18
C PRO A 153 1.52 24.27 -12.92
N VAL A 154 0.33 23.67 -12.74
CA VAL A 154 -0.91 24.08 -13.45
C VAL A 154 -1.37 25.48 -13.02
N THR A 155 -1.29 25.78 -11.72
CA THR A 155 -1.61 27.11 -11.18
C THR A 155 -0.59 28.17 -11.61
N SER A 156 0.69 27.80 -11.75
CA SER A 156 1.74 28.74 -12.20
C SER A 156 1.61 29.14 -13.68
N VAL A 157 1.33 28.18 -14.58
CA VAL A 157 1.22 28.44 -16.03
C VAL A 157 -0.05 29.23 -16.33
N PHE A 158 -1.17 28.89 -15.70
CA PHE A 158 -2.43 29.62 -15.88
C PHE A 158 -2.31 31.08 -15.43
N ARG A 159 -1.70 31.33 -14.25
CA ARG A 159 -1.44 32.69 -13.76
C ARG A 159 -0.49 33.46 -14.69
N GLN A 160 0.52 32.80 -15.24
CA GLN A 160 1.46 33.41 -16.17
C GLN A 160 0.75 33.82 -17.48
N THR A 161 -0.08 32.94 -18.05
CA THR A 161 -0.88 33.25 -19.25
C THR A 161 -1.83 34.42 -19.02
N ILE A 162 -2.51 34.50 -17.86
CA ILE A 162 -3.40 35.63 -17.56
C ILE A 162 -2.62 36.94 -17.44
N ARG A 163 -1.43 36.94 -16.81
CA ARG A 163 -0.55 38.11 -16.75
C ARG A 163 -0.11 38.60 -18.13
N GLU A 164 0.22 37.67 -19.02
CA GLU A 164 0.58 38.01 -20.41
C GLU A 164 -0.59 38.62 -21.18
N LYS A 165 -1.81 38.12 -20.96
CA LYS A 165 -3.04 38.71 -21.54
C LYS A 165 -3.32 40.11 -20.98
N LEU A 166 -3.13 40.33 -19.68
CA LEU A 166 -3.23 41.67 -19.07
C LEU A 166 -2.23 42.66 -19.67
N SER A 167 -0.96 42.26 -19.81
CA SER A 167 0.06 43.13 -20.43
C SER A 167 -0.26 43.45 -21.89
N SER A 168 -0.82 42.48 -22.63
CA SER A 168 -1.28 42.69 -24.00
C SER A 168 -2.47 43.64 -24.07
N LEU A 169 -3.40 43.53 -23.13
CA LEU A 169 -4.58 44.39 -23.01
C LEU A 169 -4.17 45.84 -22.68
N GLU A 170 -3.20 46.05 -21.80
CA GLU A 170 -2.63 47.37 -21.48
C GLU A 170 -2.01 48.03 -22.72
N LYS A 171 -1.25 47.27 -23.52
CA LYS A 171 -0.68 47.79 -24.77
C LYS A 171 -1.77 48.22 -25.76
N LEU A 172 -2.84 47.42 -25.92
CA LEU A 172 -3.95 47.76 -26.82
C LEU A 172 -4.68 49.03 -26.37
N HIS A 173 -4.80 49.26 -25.06
CA HIS A 173 -5.38 50.48 -24.51
C HIS A 173 -4.47 51.70 -24.75
N MET A 174 -3.17 51.58 -24.49
CA MET A 174 -2.19 52.64 -24.77
C MET A 174 -2.16 53.03 -26.26
N GLU A 175 -2.30 52.04 -27.15
CA GLU A 175 -2.37 52.24 -28.60
C GLU A 175 -3.74 52.76 -29.08
N LYS A 176 -4.68 53.04 -28.16
CA LYS A 176 -6.07 53.47 -28.45
C LYS A 176 -6.84 52.54 -29.39
N LYS A 177 -6.47 51.25 -29.42
CA LYS A 177 -7.15 50.21 -30.22
C LYS A 177 -8.44 49.70 -29.57
N ILE A 178 -8.62 49.98 -28.28
CA ILE A 178 -9.81 49.67 -27.49
C ILE A 178 -10.21 50.90 -26.68
N ASP A 179 -11.50 51.07 -26.44
CA ASP A 179 -12.02 52.15 -25.59
C ASP A 179 -11.85 51.84 -24.09
N GLU A 180 -11.97 52.88 -23.26
CA GLU A 180 -11.79 52.81 -21.80
C GLU A 180 -12.80 51.87 -21.12
N GLU A 181 -14.03 51.78 -21.63
CA GLU A 181 -15.08 50.95 -21.03
C GLU A 181 -14.80 49.46 -21.29
N THR A 182 -14.43 49.13 -22.53
CA THR A 182 -14.02 47.78 -22.94
C THR A 182 -12.76 47.34 -22.19
N TYR A 183 -11.77 48.23 -22.05
CA TYR A 183 -10.57 47.97 -21.26
C TYR A 183 -10.89 47.64 -19.80
N ARG A 184 -11.71 48.45 -19.12
CA ARG A 184 -12.08 48.21 -17.71
C ARG A 184 -12.82 46.90 -17.49
N LYS A 185 -13.76 46.55 -18.37
CA LYS A 185 -14.51 45.29 -18.26
C LYS A 185 -13.58 44.08 -18.39
N MET A 186 -12.71 44.08 -19.41
CA MET A 186 -11.77 42.96 -19.62
C MET A 186 -10.72 42.87 -18.52
N LYS A 187 -10.16 44.00 -18.06
CA LYS A 187 -9.20 44.03 -16.96
C LYS A 187 -9.78 43.44 -15.69
N LYS A 188 -11.02 43.83 -15.33
CA LYS A 188 -11.72 43.30 -14.16
C LYS A 188 -11.89 41.78 -14.25
N THR A 189 -12.28 41.23 -15.40
CA THR A 189 -12.42 39.78 -15.57
C THR A 189 -11.08 39.05 -15.40
N TYR A 190 -9.98 39.57 -15.95
CA TYR A 190 -8.66 38.94 -15.77
C TYR A 190 -8.13 39.05 -14.33
N GLU A 191 -8.42 40.15 -13.63
CA GLU A 191 -8.08 40.30 -12.21
C GLU A 191 -8.91 39.36 -11.32
N GLU A 192 -10.21 39.18 -11.61
CA GLU A 192 -11.06 38.19 -10.94
C GLU A 192 -10.55 36.76 -11.16
N LEU A 193 -10.07 36.43 -12.36
CA LEU A 193 -9.45 35.13 -12.68
C LEU A 193 -8.09 34.92 -11.98
N LEU A 194 -7.41 35.98 -11.56
CA LEU A 194 -6.17 35.91 -10.76
C LEU A 194 -6.43 35.85 -9.25
N GLY A 195 -7.54 36.42 -8.80
CA GLY A 195 -7.93 36.56 -7.39
C GLY A 195 -8.92 35.52 -6.86
N GLY A 196 -9.45 34.64 -7.71
CA GLY A 196 -10.33 33.53 -7.31
C GLY A 196 -9.55 32.38 -6.66
N THR A 197 -9.48 32.37 -5.33
CA THR A 197 -9.29 31.17 -4.49
C THR A 197 -10.62 30.71 -3.95
#